data_AF-A0A151RGX7-F1
#
_entry.id   AF-A0A151RGX7-F1
#
_cell.length_a   1.000
_cell.length_b   1.000
_cell.length_c   1.000
_cell.angle_alpha   90.00
_cell.angle_beta   90.00
_cell.angle_gamma   90.00
#
_symmetry.space_group_name_H-M   'P 1'
#
loop_
_entity.id
_entity.type
_entity.pdbx_description
1 polymer ?
#
loop_
_entity_poly.entity_id
_entity_poly.type
_entity_poly.pdbx_seq_one_letter_code
_entity_poly.pdbx_strand_id
1 'polypeptide(L)' 'EMMKVIDIDTILERCIYKVTFCIHRHKKDAYTPMVVSIGPFHRNHPCLHDMERYKLCYYKATLLLQSLSSKNPNNF' A
#
# COMPACT_ATOMS: atom_id res chain seq x y z
N GLU A 1 28.76 -7.74 13.53
CA GLU A 1 28.27 -6.43 13.06
C GLU A 1 26.92 -6.17 13.72
N MET A 2 26.83 -5.12 14.54
CA MET A 2 25.68 -4.85 15.41
C MET A 2 24.44 -4.51 14.57
N MET A 3 23.34 -5.20 14.85
CA MET A 3 22.00 -4.82 14.42
C MET A 3 21.76 -3.40 14.96
N LYS A 4 21.79 -2.39 14.07
CA LYS A 4 21.37 -1.04 14.43
C LYS A 4 19.96 -1.17 14.99
N VAL A 5 19.78 -0.78 16.25
CA VAL A 5 18.45 -0.65 16.85
C VAL A 5 17.73 0.36 15.97
N ILE A 6 16.78 -0.14 15.19
CA ILE A 6 15.96 0.71 14.33
C ILE A 6 15.04 1.46 15.29
N ASP A 7 15.23 2.76 15.35
CA ASP A 7 14.39 3.67 16.12
C ASP A 7 12.92 3.50 15.69
N ILE A 8 12.05 3.26 16.67
CA ILE A 8 10.62 3.01 16.45
C ILE A 8 9.96 4.26 15.88
N ASP A 9 10.37 5.45 16.32
CA ASP A 9 9.80 6.72 15.85
C ASP A 9 10.09 6.93 14.35
N THR A 10 11.28 6.53 13.91
CA THR A 10 11.66 6.50 12.49
C THR A 10 10.82 5.51 11.65
N ILE A 11 10.37 4.38 12.23
CA ILE A 11 9.45 3.43 11.55
C ILE A 11 8.04 4.03 11.43
N LEU A 12 7.60 4.75 12.45
CA LEU A 12 6.25 5.33 12.52
C LEU A 12 6.04 6.49 11.55
N GLU A 13 7.10 7.18 11.10
CA GLU A 13 6.98 8.24 10.09
C GLU A 13 6.65 7.70 8.68
N ARG A 14 6.97 6.43 8.35
CA ARG A 14 6.62 5.78 7.07
C ARG A 14 6.37 4.27 7.23
N CYS A 15 5.10 3.92 7.46
CA CYS A 15 4.65 2.59 7.91
C CYS A 15 4.65 1.46 6.87
N ILE A 16 5.54 1.45 5.87
CA ILE A 16 5.71 0.29 4.98
C ILE A 16 6.98 -0.44 5.38
N TYR A 17 6.83 -1.44 6.24
CA TYR A 17 7.94 -2.31 6.64
C TYR A 17 8.39 -3.18 5.46
N LYS A 18 9.64 -3.02 5.03
CA LYS A 18 10.24 -3.85 3.98
C LYS A 18 11.01 -5.00 4.62
N VAL A 19 10.54 -6.22 4.40
CA VAL A 19 11.20 -7.45 4.86
C VAL A 19 12.58 -7.56 4.22
N THR A 20 13.59 -7.90 5.02
CA THR A 20 14.97 -8.05 4.53
C THR A 20 15.07 -9.20 3.51
N PHE A 21 15.98 -9.05 2.54
CA PHE A 21 16.13 -10.01 1.43
C PHE A 21 16.38 -11.43 1.91
N CYS A 22 17.22 -11.62 2.93
CA CYS A 22 17.57 -12.93 3.46
C CYS A 22 16.32 -13.69 3.92
N ILE A 23 15.49 -13.06 4.76
CA ILE A 23 14.27 -13.68 5.30
C ILE A 23 13.23 -13.90 4.19
N HIS A 24 13.05 -12.91 3.32
CA HIS A 24 12.13 -13.02 2.19
C HIS A 24 12.52 -14.18 1.25
N ARG A 25 13.81 -14.39 0.99
CA ARG A 25 14.32 -15.47 0.13
C ARG A 25 14.00 -16.86 0.70
N HIS A 26 14.03 -17.03 2.02
CA HIS A 26 13.77 -18.33 2.66
C HIS A 26 12.30 -18.75 2.60
N LYS A 27 11.35 -17.80 2.66
CA LYS A 27 9.91 -18.10 2.55
C LYS A 27 9.15 -16.97 1.86
N LYS A 28 9.28 -16.87 0.53
CA LYS A 28 8.70 -15.78 -0.26
C LYS A 28 7.20 -15.61 -0.06
N ASP A 29 6.46 -16.72 -0.05
CA ASP A 29 5.00 -16.71 0.00
C ASP A 29 4.44 -16.14 1.31
N ALA A 30 5.19 -16.23 2.42
CA ALA A 30 4.79 -15.62 3.69
C ALA A 30 4.79 -14.10 3.65
N TYR A 31 5.44 -13.50 2.65
CA TYR A 31 5.60 -12.06 2.49
C TYR A 31 4.97 -11.54 1.19
N THR A 32 4.27 -12.40 0.44
CA THR A 32 3.43 -11.96 -0.69
C THR A 32 2.14 -11.37 -0.12
N PRO A 33 1.84 -10.09 -0.38
CA PRO A 33 0.67 -9.45 0.21
C PRO A 33 -0.63 -10.02 -0.38
N MET A 34 -1.57 -10.39 0.49
CA MET A 34 -2.96 -10.72 0.07
C MET A 34 -3.79 -9.47 -0.18
N VAL A 35 -3.45 -8.37 0.48
CA VAL A 35 -4.08 -7.06 0.35
C VAL A 35 -2.99 -6.02 0.15
N VAL A 36 -3.22 -5.09 -0.76
CA VAL A 36 -2.28 -4.02 -1.08
C VAL A 36 -2.94 -2.66 -0.93
N SER A 37 -2.16 -1.66 -0.55
CA SER A 37 -2.62 -0.27 -0.56
C SER A 37 -2.88 0.21 -1.99
N ILE A 38 -3.78 1.18 -2.14
CA ILE A 38 -4.00 1.90 -3.40
C ILE A 38 -2.83 2.86 -3.59
N GLY A 39 -1.93 2.53 -4.51
CA GLY A 39 -0.73 3.32 -4.79
C GLY A 39 0.29 2.62 -5.70
N PRO A 40 1.36 3.33 -6.10
CA PRO A 40 2.32 2.85 -7.09
C PRO A 40 3.32 1.81 -6.55
N PHE A 41 3.32 1.54 -5.25
CA PHE A 41 4.34 0.73 -4.58
C PHE A 41 4.49 -0.70 -5.15
N HIS A 42 3.39 -1.30 -5.62
CA HIS A 42 3.36 -2.67 -6.15
C HIS A 42 3.20 -2.77 -7.67
N ARG A 43 3.35 -1.67 -8.41
CA ARG A 43 3.00 -1.60 -9.84
C ARG A 43 3.76 -2.58 -10.74
N ASN A 44 5.03 -2.83 -10.43
CA ASN A 44 5.93 -3.63 -11.27
C ASN A 44 6.07 -5.09 -10.81
N HIS A 45 5.21 -5.55 -9.90
CA HIS A 45 5.28 -6.93 -9.41
C HIS A 45 4.36 -7.82 -10.26
N PRO A 46 4.88 -8.79 -11.05
CA PRO A 46 4.07 -9.56 -11.99
C PRO A 46 2.85 -10.23 -11.36
N CYS A 47 3.03 -10.82 -10.17
CA CYS A 47 1.95 -11.49 -9.43
C CYS A 47 0.85 -10.55 -8.90
N LEU A 48 1.06 -9.22 -8.95
CA LEU A 48 0.12 -8.21 -8.45
C LEU A 48 -0.41 -7.33 -9.59
N HIS A 49 -0.06 -7.61 -10.85
CA HIS A 49 -0.47 -6.80 -12.00
C HIS A 49 -1.99 -6.73 -12.14
N ASP A 50 -2.68 -7.84 -11.88
CA ASP A 50 -4.15 -7.91 -11.92
C ASP A 50 -4.82 -6.97 -10.89
N MET A 51 -4.09 -6.59 -9.83
CA MET A 51 -4.58 -5.65 -8.82
C MET A 51 -4.69 -4.22 -9.34
N GLU A 52 -3.98 -3.86 -10.42
CA GLU A 52 -4.03 -2.51 -10.99
C GLU A 52 -5.43 -2.14 -11.48
N ARG A 53 -6.19 -3.11 -12.01
CA ARG A 53 -7.59 -2.91 -12.39
C ARG A 53 -8.43 -2.49 -11.18
N TYR A 54 -8.29 -3.21 -10.06
CA TYR A 54 -9.05 -2.93 -8.85
C TYR A 54 -8.66 -1.59 -8.22
N LYS A 55 -7.35 -1.28 -8.16
CA LYS A 55 -6.87 0.03 -7.69
C LYS A 55 -7.49 1.18 -8.49
N LEU A 56 -7.56 1.05 -9.81
CA LEU A 56 -8.18 2.07 -10.67
C LEU A 56 -9.69 2.21 -10.42
N CYS A 57 -10.40 1.10 -10.24
CA CYS A 57 -11.82 1.11 -9.90
C CYS A 57 -12.08 1.87 -8.59
N TYR A 58 -11.34 1.53 -7.52
CA TYR A 58 -11.49 2.21 -6.24
C TYR A 58 -11.10 3.69 -6.33
N TYR A 59 -10.02 4.03 -7.03
CA TYR A 59 -9.62 5.43 -7.23
C TYR A 59 -10.73 6.26 -7.90
N LYS A 60 -11.34 5.74 -8.98
CA LYS A 60 -12.46 6.40 -9.66
C LYS A 60 -13.68 6.55 -8.75
N ALA A 61 -14.00 5.51 -7.98
CA ALA A 61 -15.11 5.56 -7.02
C ALA A 61 -14.88 6.65 -5.96
N THR A 62 -13.66 6.74 -5.42
CA THR A 62 -13.29 7.79 -4.45
C THR A 62 -13.45 9.19 -5.05
N LEU A 63 -12.98 9.42 -6.28
CA LEU A 63 -13.17 10.71 -6.96
C LEU A 63 -14.65 11.05 -7.18
N LEU A 64 -15.47 10.06 -7.55
CA LEU A 64 -16.90 10.26 -7.70
C LEU A 64 -17.54 10.66 -6.37
N LEU A 65 -17.23 9.95 -5.28
CA LEU A 65 -17.74 10.26 -3.94
C LEU A 65 -17.33 11.67 -3.49
N GLN A 66 -16.08 12.07 -3.74
CA GLN A 66 -15.61 13.44 -3.47
C GLN A 66 -16.41 14.48 -4.28
N SER A 67 -16.68 14.19 -5.56
CA SER A 67 -17.46 15.08 -6.43
C SER A 67 -18.93 15.21 -6.01
N LEU A 68 -19.49 14.18 -5.38
CA LEU A 68 -20.85 14.20 -4.83
C LEU A 68 -20.87 14.93 -3.48
N SER A 69 -19.87 14.70 -2.63
CA SER A 69 -19.73 15.38 -1.34
C SER A 69 -19.54 16.89 -1.50
N SER A 70 -18.82 17.34 -2.55
CA SER A 70 -18.65 18.77 -2.82
C SER A 70 -19.87 19.45 -3.45
N LYS A 71 -20.82 18.66 -3.97
CA LYS A 71 -22.07 19.14 -4.58
C LYS A 71 -23.28 19.03 -3.66
N ASN A 72 -23.12 18.50 -2.44
CA ASN A 72 -24.22 18.41 -1.49
C ASN A 72 -24.45 19.79 -0.83
N PRO A 73 -25.57 20.48 -1.11
CA PRO A 73 -25.85 21.80 -0.54
C PRO A 73 -26.08 21.80 0.97
N ASN A 74 -26.16 20.62 1.60
CA ASN A 74 -26.35 20.46 3.05
C ASN A 74 -25.03 20.24 3.83
N ASN A 75 -23.87 20.31 3.17
CA ASN A 75 -22.56 20.30 3.84
C ASN A 75 -22.15 21.75 4.21
N PHE A 76 -22.79 22.33 5.22
CA PHE A 76 -22.33 23.50 5.97
C PHE A 76 -22.02 23.10 7.41
#